data_AF-A0A087YSC1-F1
#
_entry.id   AF-A0A087YSC1-F1
#
_cell.length_a   1.000
_cell.length_b   1.000
_cell.length_c   1.000
_cell.angle_alpha   90.00
_cell.angle_beta   90.00
_cell.angle_gamma   90.00
#
_symmetry.space_group_name_H-M   'P 1'
#
loop_
_entity.id
_entity.type
_entity.pdbx_description
1 polymer ?
#
loop_
_entity_poly.entity_id
_entity_poly.type
_entity_poly.pdbx_seq_one_letter_code
_entity_poly.pdbx_strand_id
1 'polypeptide(L)'
;EEEEQGGMDRGEEETVSGEEDEGEDERKRQKLLEAIRSLGGKRKKALGERSEAAGHMSEFSVNPDGGPGKVQLSDLIGSLEKTSAVPAKSRKQLKNLQLSEKTIESPLSKQETERIQRDMAFQKAASEVSRWDGVIIQNQRAEQLLFPLNQDPAGPKPVERLVVGWKARTPLEQEIFSLLSANKQPLTDPVLTPAEEASVKAMSLEEAKIRRAELQKARALQSYYEAKARRERKIKSKKYHKVQNKAKRKEFLKHFDEMVKLDPAVALEELNKMELARMQERMSLKHQNSSKWAKSKVIMAKYDEEARKAMQQQLEMNKELTQKLITPLNDNDDDEGDLLPDFVNDAVDGRDASNPWMKGKLTAELSDTVTEAAQAVCEEEEECQVVETEE
;
A
#
# COMPACT_ATOMS: atom_id res chain seq x y z
N GLU A 1 -2.58 -53.97 -46.81
CA GLU A 1 -2.25 -54.76 -45.62
C GLU A 1 -3.29 -54.35 -44.57
N GLU A 2 -4.50 -54.87 -44.74
CA GLU A 2 -5.06 -56.05 -44.01
C GLU A 2 -5.53 -55.64 -42.61
N GLU A 3 -6.85 -55.38 -42.42
CA GLU A 3 -7.93 -56.30 -41.99
C GLU A 3 -7.91 -56.51 -40.46
N GLU A 4 -9.00 -56.44 -39.67
CA GLU A 4 -10.36 -57.02 -39.72
C GLU A 4 -11.37 -56.14 -38.93
N GLN A 5 -12.58 -55.85 -39.43
CA GLN A 5 -13.90 -56.54 -39.21
C GLN A 5 -14.47 -56.43 -37.78
N GLY A 6 -15.75 -56.13 -37.52
CA GLY A 6 -16.98 -55.94 -38.32
C GLY A 6 -18.03 -55.23 -37.42
N GLY A 7 -19.28 -54.93 -37.78
CA GLY A 7 -20.12 -55.22 -38.93
C GLY A 7 -21.59 -55.25 -38.47
N MET A 8 -22.42 -54.34 -39.01
CA MET A 8 -23.91 -54.37 -39.12
C MET A 8 -24.75 -54.33 -37.81
N ASP A 9 -25.98 -53.80 -37.72
CA ASP A 9 -27.00 -53.46 -38.73
C ASP A 9 -28.00 -52.40 -38.20
N ARG A 10 -28.84 -51.92 -39.12
CA ARG A 10 -29.77 -50.80 -39.15
C ARG A 10 -31.24 -51.23 -38.98
N GLY A 11 -32.13 -50.29 -38.64
CA GLY A 11 -33.60 -50.36 -38.83
C GLY A 11 -34.38 -50.04 -37.55
N GLU A 12 -34.99 -48.87 -37.38
CA GLU A 12 -36.31 -48.40 -37.90
C GLU A 12 -37.55 -49.16 -37.36
N GLU A 13 -38.38 -48.37 -36.66
CA GLU A 13 -39.83 -48.41 -36.38
C GLU A 13 -40.54 -49.73 -35.98
N GLU A 14 -41.22 -49.72 -34.83
CA GLU A 14 -42.69 -49.86 -34.76
C GLU A 14 -43.21 -49.76 -33.31
N THR A 15 -44.23 -48.92 -33.12
CA THR A 15 -45.07 -48.88 -31.93
C THR A 15 -46.08 -50.04 -31.97
N VAL A 16 -46.01 -50.97 -31.01
CA VAL A 16 -47.09 -51.91 -30.73
C VAL A 16 -47.62 -51.66 -29.33
N SER A 17 -48.83 -51.10 -29.30
CA SER A 17 -49.72 -51.05 -28.15
C SER A 17 -50.28 -52.45 -27.91
N GLY A 18 -49.92 -53.04 -26.77
CA GLY A 18 -50.53 -54.27 -26.24
C GLY A 18 -51.25 -53.95 -24.94
N GLU A 19 -52.53 -53.61 -25.03
CA GLU A 19 -53.48 -53.77 -23.93
C GLU A 19 -53.76 -55.27 -23.78
N GLU A 20 -53.61 -55.82 -22.56
CA GLU A 20 -54.60 -56.65 -21.87
C GLU A 20 -53.99 -57.38 -20.64
N ASP A 21 -54.79 -57.39 -19.56
CA ASP A 21 -54.75 -58.30 -18.40
C ASP A 21 -54.10 -57.87 -17.07
N GLU A 22 -54.45 -56.69 -16.54
CA GLU A 22 -54.26 -56.33 -15.11
C GLU A 22 -55.37 -56.88 -14.17
N GLY A 23 -56.31 -57.69 -14.68
CA GLY A 23 -57.49 -58.14 -13.93
C GLY A 23 -57.28 -59.37 -13.06
N GLU A 24 -56.35 -60.26 -13.42
CA GLU A 24 -56.08 -61.48 -12.67
C GLU A 24 -55.25 -61.26 -11.40
N ASP A 25 -54.34 -60.29 -11.41
CA ASP A 25 -53.37 -60.10 -10.34
C ASP A 25 -54.01 -59.53 -9.07
N GLU A 26 -55.02 -58.67 -9.20
CA GLU A 26 -55.76 -58.15 -8.05
C GLU A 26 -56.61 -59.25 -7.37
N ARG A 27 -57.13 -60.21 -8.13
CA ARG A 27 -57.86 -61.38 -7.57
C ARG A 27 -56.92 -62.34 -6.85
N LYS A 28 -55.72 -62.59 -7.41
CA LYS A 28 -54.67 -63.39 -6.77
C LYS A 28 -54.18 -62.71 -5.48
N ARG A 29 -54.03 -61.39 -5.49
CA ARG A 29 -53.65 -60.58 -4.33
C ARG A 29 -54.69 -60.59 -3.21
N GLN A 30 -55.97 -60.54 -3.55
CA GLN A 30 -57.05 -60.64 -2.55
C GLN A 30 -57.11 -62.03 -1.91
N LYS A 31 -56.95 -63.11 -2.71
CA LYS A 31 -56.83 -64.48 -2.17
C LYS A 31 -55.63 -64.65 -1.24
N LEU A 32 -54.49 -64.02 -1.54
CA LEU A 32 -53.31 -64.04 -0.68
C LEU A 32 -53.57 -63.33 0.66
N LEU A 33 -54.22 -62.16 0.64
CA LEU A 33 -54.57 -61.43 1.86
C LEU A 33 -55.59 -62.18 2.73
N GLU A 34 -56.54 -62.88 2.12
CA GLU A 34 -57.49 -63.73 2.83
C GLU A 34 -56.81 -64.98 3.43
N ALA A 35 -55.88 -65.60 2.70
CA ALA A 35 -55.07 -66.70 3.21
C ALA A 35 -54.22 -66.28 4.42
N ILE A 36 -53.58 -65.10 4.37
CA ILE A 36 -52.80 -64.54 5.50
C ILE A 36 -53.71 -64.26 6.71
N ARG A 37 -54.92 -63.74 6.48
CA ARG A 37 -55.92 -63.54 7.56
C ARG A 37 -56.36 -64.88 8.17
N SER A 38 -56.49 -65.94 7.38
CA SER A 38 -56.90 -67.27 7.86
C SER A 38 -55.79 -68.01 8.62
N LEU A 39 -54.51 -67.73 8.33
CA LEU A 39 -53.35 -68.34 8.99
C LEU A 39 -53.04 -67.73 10.36
N GLY A 40 -53.58 -66.53 10.64
CA GLY A 40 -53.47 -65.83 11.92
C GLY A 40 -54.33 -66.46 13.02
N GLY A 41 -53.91 -67.62 13.53
CA GLY A 41 -54.52 -68.28 14.69
C GLY A 41 -54.68 -67.32 15.88
N LYS A 42 -55.82 -67.45 16.58
CA LYS A 42 -56.27 -66.65 17.74
C LYS A 42 -55.11 -66.21 18.66
N ARG A 43 -54.71 -64.94 18.57
CA ARG A 43 -53.85 -64.31 19.58
C ARG A 43 -54.56 -64.36 20.93
N LYS A 44 -53.98 -65.07 21.90
CA LYS A 44 -54.40 -64.99 23.31
C LYS A 44 -54.35 -63.52 23.72
N LYS A 45 -55.46 -62.98 24.23
CA LYS A 45 -55.47 -61.64 24.84
C LYS A 45 -54.49 -61.65 26.00
N ALA A 46 -53.44 -60.85 25.92
CA ALA A 46 -52.67 -60.50 27.11
C ALA A 46 -53.63 -59.79 28.08
N LEU A 47 -53.74 -60.32 29.30
CA LEU A 47 -54.43 -59.65 30.40
C LEU A 47 -53.77 -58.28 30.56
N GLY A 48 -54.57 -57.21 30.48
CA GLY A 48 -54.09 -55.88 30.77
C GLY A 48 -53.73 -55.79 32.24
N GLU A 49 -52.44 -55.77 32.56
CA GLU A 49 -51.96 -55.29 33.84
C GLU A 49 -52.34 -53.81 33.93
N ARG A 50 -53.36 -53.52 34.75
CA ARG A 50 -53.60 -52.16 35.22
C ARG A 50 -52.42 -51.79 36.12
N SER A 51 -51.38 -51.21 35.52
CA SER A 51 -50.50 -50.28 36.22
C SER A 51 -51.29 -48.98 36.36
N GLU A 52 -51.94 -48.79 37.52
CA GLU A 52 -52.25 -47.44 37.95
C GLU A 52 -50.89 -46.78 38.22
N ALA A 53 -50.51 -45.82 37.38
CA ALA A 53 -49.33 -45.02 37.61
C ALA A 53 -49.56 -44.22 38.89
N ALA A 54 -49.02 -44.70 40.01
CA ALA A 54 -48.76 -43.83 41.15
C ALA A 54 -47.81 -42.74 40.64
N GLY A 55 -48.37 -41.56 40.35
CA GLY A 55 -47.66 -40.42 39.81
C GLY A 55 -46.61 -39.95 40.79
N HIS A 56 -45.40 -40.46 40.65
CA HIS A 56 -44.17 -39.97 41.26
C HIS A 56 -44.01 -40.26 42.78
N MET A 57 -43.45 -41.43 43.11
CA MET A 57 -42.83 -41.65 44.43
C MET A 57 -41.34 -41.30 44.33
N SER A 58 -40.94 -40.15 44.86
CA SER A 58 -39.53 -39.87 45.14
C SER A 58 -39.13 -40.62 46.42
N GLU A 59 -38.09 -41.45 46.37
CA GLU A 59 -37.51 -42.16 47.53
C GLU A 59 -37.09 -41.22 48.67
N PHE A 60 -36.86 -39.94 48.37
CA PHE A 60 -36.49 -38.90 49.33
C PHE A 60 -37.67 -38.04 49.82
N SER A 61 -38.92 -38.41 49.52
CA SER A 61 -40.14 -37.65 49.90
C SER A 61 -40.16 -36.18 49.44
N VAL A 62 -39.48 -35.84 48.35
CA VAL A 62 -39.54 -34.49 47.74
C VAL A 62 -40.30 -34.60 46.43
N ASN A 63 -41.58 -34.20 46.45
CA ASN A 63 -42.42 -34.17 45.26
C ASN A 63 -42.21 -32.83 44.53
N PRO A 64 -41.84 -32.82 43.23
CA PRO A 64 -41.60 -31.59 42.47
C PRO A 64 -42.88 -30.87 42.03
N ASP A 65 -44.05 -31.50 42.17
CA ASP A 65 -45.30 -31.01 41.59
C ASP A 65 -46.19 -30.32 42.63
N GLY A 66 -46.30 -28.99 42.53
CA GLY A 66 -47.51 -28.24 42.92
C GLY A 66 -47.68 -27.67 44.33
N GLY A 67 -46.75 -27.84 45.28
CA GLY A 67 -46.84 -27.20 46.61
C GLY A 67 -45.97 -25.94 46.77
N PRO A 68 -46.22 -25.07 47.79
CA PRO A 68 -45.42 -23.85 48.08
C PRO A 68 -43.97 -24.13 48.55
N GLY A 69 -43.40 -25.28 48.21
CA GLY A 69 -42.08 -25.78 48.64
C GLY A 69 -41.14 -26.12 47.48
N LYS A 70 -41.15 -25.36 46.38
CA LYS A 70 -40.08 -25.48 45.37
C LYS A 70 -38.80 -24.93 45.99
N VAL A 71 -37.90 -25.82 46.37
CA VAL A 71 -36.61 -25.48 46.98
C VAL A 71 -35.81 -24.64 45.99
N GLN A 72 -35.67 -23.35 46.26
CA GLN A 72 -34.87 -22.44 45.44
C GLN A 72 -33.38 -22.62 45.77
N LEU A 73 -32.50 -22.29 44.81
CA LEU A 73 -31.05 -22.30 45.04
C LEU A 73 -30.67 -21.41 46.24
N SER A 74 -31.39 -20.32 46.48
CA SER A 74 -31.23 -19.44 47.65
C SER A 74 -31.37 -20.17 48.98
N ASP A 75 -32.30 -21.11 49.08
CA ASP A 75 -32.64 -21.80 50.33
C ASP A 75 -31.57 -22.85 50.67
N LEU A 76 -31.01 -23.49 49.63
CA LEU A 76 -29.91 -24.45 49.75
C LEU A 76 -28.59 -23.73 50.08
N ILE A 77 -28.32 -22.58 49.46
CA ILE A 77 -27.10 -21.79 49.68
C ILE A 77 -27.05 -21.27 51.13
N GLY A 78 -28.17 -20.81 51.71
CA GLY A 78 -28.22 -20.32 53.09
C GLY A 78 -27.88 -21.37 54.16
N SER A 79 -28.16 -22.65 53.90
CA SER A 79 -27.73 -23.75 54.77
C SER A 79 -26.24 -24.07 54.60
N LEU A 80 -25.72 -23.96 53.37
CA LEU A 80 -24.36 -24.27 53.00
C LEU A 80 -23.35 -23.23 53.52
N GLU A 81 -23.76 -21.97 53.67
CA GLU A 81 -22.96 -20.91 54.30
C GLU A 81 -22.66 -21.20 55.77
N LYS A 82 -23.56 -21.91 56.47
CA LYS A 82 -23.40 -22.30 57.88
C LYS A 82 -22.49 -23.51 58.06
N THR A 83 -22.29 -24.31 57.00
CA THR A 83 -21.37 -25.45 57.01
C THR A 83 -19.96 -25.01 56.62
N SER A 84 -19.00 -25.07 57.55
CA SER A 84 -17.61 -24.62 57.33
C SER A 84 -16.79 -25.52 56.39
N ALA A 85 -17.24 -26.76 56.16
CA ALA A 85 -16.55 -27.78 55.35
C ALA A 85 -16.54 -27.51 53.82
N VAL A 86 -17.30 -26.53 53.33
CA VAL A 86 -17.42 -26.25 51.90
C VAL A 86 -16.29 -25.29 51.44
N PRO A 87 -15.67 -25.49 50.26
CA PRO A 87 -14.65 -24.58 49.75
C PRO A 87 -15.18 -23.16 49.43
N ALA A 88 -14.37 -22.12 49.61
CA ALA A 88 -14.76 -20.74 49.29
C ALA A 88 -15.06 -20.51 47.79
N LYS A 89 -14.45 -21.30 46.89
CA LYS A 89 -14.65 -21.20 45.43
C LYS A 89 -16.06 -21.65 45.00
N SER A 90 -16.54 -22.77 45.55
CA SER A 90 -17.89 -23.26 45.26
C SER A 90 -18.98 -22.32 45.82
N ARG A 91 -18.74 -21.69 46.99
CA ARG A 91 -19.64 -20.64 47.50
C ARG A 91 -19.76 -19.45 46.54
N LYS A 92 -18.64 -18.99 45.96
CA LYS A 92 -18.66 -17.90 44.96
C LYS A 92 -19.38 -18.30 43.67
N GLN A 93 -19.16 -19.52 43.18
CA GLN A 93 -19.86 -20.04 41.99
C GLN A 93 -21.36 -20.15 42.24
N LEU A 94 -21.79 -20.66 43.40
CA LEU A 94 -23.20 -20.74 43.77
C LEU A 94 -23.86 -19.37 43.90
N LYS A 95 -23.16 -18.37 44.47
CA LYS A 95 -23.64 -16.98 44.48
C LYS A 95 -23.77 -16.39 43.08
N ASN A 96 -22.82 -16.68 42.18
CA ASN A 96 -22.90 -16.24 40.79
C ASN A 96 -24.06 -16.91 40.05
N LEU A 97 -24.32 -18.20 40.31
CA LEU A 97 -25.47 -18.93 39.77
C LEU A 97 -26.80 -18.42 40.33
N GLN A 98 -26.83 -17.99 41.60
CA GLN A 98 -28.01 -17.35 42.20
C GLN A 98 -28.31 -15.99 41.55
N LEU A 99 -27.27 -15.24 41.15
CA LEU A 99 -27.43 -13.97 40.43
C LEU A 99 -27.82 -14.17 38.95
N SER A 100 -27.38 -15.27 38.34
CA SER A 100 -27.80 -15.65 37.00
C SER A 100 -28.99 -16.59 37.07
N GLU A 101 -30.22 -16.07 37.14
CA GLU A 101 -31.48 -16.84 37.03
C GLU A 101 -31.66 -17.55 35.66
N LYS A 102 -30.61 -17.62 34.84
CA LYS A 102 -30.58 -18.28 33.54
C LYS A 102 -30.53 -19.78 33.74
N THR A 103 -31.70 -20.36 33.88
CA THR A 103 -31.89 -21.81 33.75
C THR A 103 -31.52 -22.20 32.32
N ILE A 104 -30.80 -23.31 32.15
CA ILE A 104 -30.51 -23.86 30.82
C ILE A 104 -31.85 -24.28 30.22
N GLU A 105 -32.20 -23.71 29.07
CA GLU A 105 -33.42 -24.05 28.36
C GLU A 105 -33.40 -25.53 27.96
N SER A 106 -34.57 -26.16 27.97
CA SER A 106 -34.70 -27.53 27.48
C SER A 106 -34.18 -27.60 26.04
N PRO A 107 -33.35 -28.60 25.69
CA PRO A 107 -32.87 -28.73 24.32
C PRO A 107 -34.06 -28.84 23.37
N LEU A 108 -34.00 -28.06 22.29
CA LEU A 108 -34.99 -28.07 21.22
C LEU A 108 -34.98 -29.42 20.49
N SER A 109 -36.02 -29.67 19.69
CA SER A 109 -36.06 -30.86 18.82
C SER A 109 -34.86 -30.86 17.86
N LYS A 110 -34.36 -32.05 17.49
CA LYS A 110 -33.23 -32.18 16.55
C LYS A 110 -33.46 -31.38 15.26
N GLN A 111 -34.66 -31.46 14.70
CA GLN A 111 -35.04 -30.73 13.48
C GLN A 111 -34.94 -29.20 13.64
N GLU A 112 -35.34 -28.69 14.81
CA GLU A 112 -35.27 -27.25 15.12
C GLU A 112 -33.82 -26.82 15.32
N THR A 113 -33.01 -27.61 16.04
CA THR A 113 -31.58 -27.32 16.22
C THR A 113 -30.83 -27.33 14.90
N GLU A 114 -31.09 -28.29 14.02
CA GLU A 114 -30.49 -28.37 12.69
C GLU A 114 -30.94 -27.20 11.81
N ARG A 115 -32.19 -26.76 11.93
CA ARG A 115 -32.68 -25.55 11.26
C ARG A 115 -31.91 -24.31 11.71
N ILE A 116 -31.79 -24.11 13.01
CA ILE A 116 -31.04 -22.98 13.57
C ILE A 116 -29.57 -23.05 13.16
N GLN A 117 -28.94 -24.22 13.18
CA GLN A 117 -27.56 -24.40 12.76
C GLN A 117 -27.37 -24.06 11.27
N ARG A 118 -28.30 -24.46 10.41
CA ARG A 118 -28.28 -24.10 8.97
C ARG A 118 -28.43 -22.60 8.78
N ASP A 119 -29.35 -21.96 9.50
CA ASP A 119 -29.57 -20.52 9.41
C ASP A 119 -28.32 -19.74 9.87
N MET A 120 -27.69 -20.18 10.97
CA MET A 120 -26.44 -19.60 11.47
C MET A 120 -25.27 -19.84 10.51
N ALA A 121 -25.17 -21.02 9.91
CA ALA A 121 -24.16 -21.33 8.91
C ALA A 121 -24.35 -20.49 7.64
N PHE A 122 -25.60 -20.30 7.20
CA PHE A 122 -25.95 -19.45 6.07
C PHE A 122 -25.55 -18.00 6.33
N GLN A 123 -25.86 -17.44 7.51
CA GLN A 123 -25.45 -16.07 7.86
C GLN A 123 -23.94 -15.89 7.81
N LYS A 124 -23.18 -16.87 8.33
CA LYS A 124 -21.71 -16.85 8.27
C LYS A 124 -21.21 -16.92 6.83
N ALA A 125 -21.69 -17.88 6.04
CA ALA A 125 -21.32 -18.01 4.64
C ALA A 125 -21.68 -16.75 3.82
N ALA A 126 -22.86 -16.17 4.05
CA ALA A 126 -23.28 -14.93 3.42
C ALA A 126 -22.34 -13.77 3.77
N SER A 127 -21.92 -13.67 5.03
CA SER A 127 -20.94 -12.66 5.46
C SER A 127 -19.56 -12.84 4.84
N GLU A 128 -19.15 -14.08 4.52
CA GLU A 128 -17.89 -14.37 3.84
C GLU A 128 -17.97 -14.07 2.35
N VAL A 129 -19.07 -14.45 1.70
CA VAL A 129 -19.32 -14.14 0.28
C VAL A 129 -19.41 -12.63 0.07
N SER A 130 -20.05 -11.89 0.98
CA SER A 130 -20.17 -10.43 0.87
C SER A 130 -18.81 -9.70 0.90
N ARG A 131 -17.75 -10.31 1.45
CA ARG A 131 -16.39 -9.75 1.34
C ARG A 131 -15.92 -9.61 -0.12
N TRP A 132 -16.47 -10.41 -1.02
CA TRP A 132 -16.15 -10.40 -2.45
C TRP A 132 -16.98 -9.39 -3.25
N ASP A 133 -18.01 -8.77 -2.65
CA ASP A 133 -18.88 -7.81 -3.33
C ASP A 133 -18.08 -6.66 -3.96
N GLY A 134 -17.05 -6.17 -3.26
CA GLY A 134 -16.18 -5.10 -3.78
C GLY A 134 -15.46 -5.48 -5.07
N VAL A 135 -14.93 -6.71 -5.14
CA VAL A 135 -14.23 -7.24 -6.33
C VAL A 135 -15.23 -7.48 -7.46
N ILE A 136 -16.41 -7.99 -7.15
CA ILE A 136 -17.48 -8.22 -8.13
C ILE A 136 -17.93 -6.89 -8.74
N ILE A 137 -18.20 -5.88 -7.91
CA ILE A 137 -18.60 -4.54 -8.37
C ILE A 137 -17.50 -3.90 -9.21
N GLN A 138 -16.23 -4.04 -8.79
CA GLN A 138 -15.10 -3.54 -9.57
C GLN A 138 -15.02 -4.21 -10.94
N ASN A 139 -15.20 -5.53 -11.02
CA ASN A 139 -15.20 -6.27 -12.28
C ASN A 139 -16.41 -5.93 -13.16
N GLN A 140 -17.59 -5.68 -12.58
CA GLN A 140 -18.79 -5.24 -13.31
C GLN A 140 -18.66 -3.82 -13.86
N ARG A 141 -17.95 -2.93 -13.15
CA ARG A 141 -17.69 -1.55 -13.58
C ARG A 141 -16.53 -1.44 -14.57
N ALA A 142 -15.68 -2.45 -14.69
CA ALA A 142 -14.56 -2.45 -15.61
C ALA A 142 -15.06 -2.55 -17.06
N GLU A 143 -14.62 -1.64 -17.93
CA GLU A 143 -14.98 -1.64 -19.35
C GLU A 143 -14.40 -2.84 -20.11
N GLN A 144 -13.21 -3.30 -19.70
CA GLN A 144 -12.55 -4.47 -20.28
C GLN A 144 -11.95 -5.33 -19.17
N LEU A 145 -12.22 -6.64 -19.25
CA LEU A 145 -11.57 -7.66 -18.43
C LEU A 145 -10.59 -8.46 -19.29
N LEU A 146 -9.32 -8.51 -18.86
CA LEU A 146 -8.28 -9.30 -19.52
C LEU A 146 -8.05 -10.59 -18.74
N PHE A 147 -8.20 -11.72 -19.42
CA PHE A 147 -7.94 -13.04 -18.85
C PHE A 147 -6.63 -13.62 -19.41
N PRO A 148 -5.81 -14.30 -18.59
CA PRO A 148 -6.07 -14.69 -17.20
C PRO A 148 -5.96 -13.52 -16.20
N LEU A 149 -6.91 -13.42 -15.26
CA LEU A 149 -7.00 -12.32 -14.28
C LEU A 149 -5.90 -12.39 -13.21
N ASN A 150 -5.57 -13.60 -12.76
CA ASN A 150 -4.47 -13.85 -11.83
C ASN A 150 -3.21 -14.19 -12.61
N GLN A 151 -2.60 -13.19 -13.24
CA GLN A 151 -1.30 -13.40 -13.88
C GLN A 151 -0.24 -13.58 -12.79
N ASP A 152 0.55 -14.64 -12.89
CA ASP A 152 1.80 -14.72 -12.14
C ASP A 152 2.60 -13.44 -12.44
N PRO A 153 3.26 -12.83 -11.43
CA PRO A 153 3.96 -11.58 -11.63
C PRO A 153 4.96 -11.75 -12.79
N ALA A 154 4.69 -11.06 -13.89
CA ALA A 154 5.56 -11.08 -15.05
C ALA A 154 6.85 -10.35 -14.67
N GLY A 155 7.88 -11.13 -14.34
CA GLY A 155 9.19 -10.61 -13.95
C GLY A 155 10.18 -11.72 -13.60
N PRO A 156 11.48 -11.40 -13.60
CA PRO A 156 12.49 -12.33 -13.12
C PRO A 156 12.16 -12.68 -11.66
N LYS A 157 12.01 -13.98 -11.37
CA LYS A 157 11.80 -14.46 -10.00
C LYS A 157 12.96 -13.93 -9.14
N PRO A 158 12.71 -13.45 -7.91
CA PRO A 158 13.77 -13.02 -7.01
C PRO A 158 14.89 -14.05 -6.98
N VAL A 159 16.15 -13.61 -7.06
CA VAL A 159 17.34 -14.49 -7.16
C VAL A 159 17.33 -15.54 -6.06
N GLU A 160 16.85 -15.19 -4.87
CA GLU A 160 16.63 -16.09 -3.72
C GLU A 160 15.80 -17.33 -4.08
N ARG A 161 14.73 -17.17 -4.86
CA ARG A 161 13.84 -18.26 -5.29
C ARG A 161 14.50 -19.16 -6.34
N LEU A 162 15.45 -18.63 -7.11
CA LEU A 162 16.23 -19.39 -8.08
C LEU A 162 17.31 -20.24 -7.40
N VAL A 163 17.97 -19.69 -6.37
CA VAL A 163 19.00 -20.40 -5.60
C VAL A 163 18.41 -21.58 -4.83
N VAL A 164 17.21 -21.44 -4.27
CA VAL A 164 16.53 -22.53 -3.54
C VAL A 164 16.19 -23.74 -4.44
N GLY A 165 15.98 -23.52 -5.74
CA GLY A 165 15.68 -24.58 -6.70
C GLY A 165 16.90 -25.15 -7.43
N TRP A 166 18.09 -24.63 -7.19
CA TRP A 166 19.30 -25.03 -7.90
C TRP A 166 19.81 -26.39 -7.41
N LYS A 167 20.11 -27.30 -8.34
CA LYS A 167 20.66 -28.64 -8.08
C LYS A 167 21.80 -28.90 -9.05
N ALA A 168 22.89 -29.50 -8.56
CA ALA A 168 24.00 -29.97 -9.37
C ALA A 168 23.52 -31.03 -10.39
N ARG A 169 23.75 -30.79 -11.68
CA ARG A 169 23.33 -31.69 -12.77
C ARG A 169 24.50 -32.47 -13.35
N THR A 170 25.67 -31.85 -13.46
CA THR A 170 26.85 -32.50 -14.04
C THR A 170 27.57 -33.36 -12.98
N PRO A 171 28.28 -34.44 -13.37
CA PRO A 171 29.01 -35.28 -12.42
C PRO A 171 30.05 -34.45 -11.63
N LEU A 172 30.72 -33.52 -12.33
CA LEU A 172 31.65 -32.57 -11.71
C LEU A 172 30.95 -31.63 -10.71
N GLU A 173 29.77 -31.09 -11.02
CA GLU A 173 29.01 -30.28 -10.06
C GLU A 173 28.56 -31.09 -8.85
N GLN A 174 28.21 -32.36 -9.03
CA GLN A 174 27.79 -33.24 -7.93
C GLN A 174 28.97 -33.56 -7.00
N GLU A 175 30.14 -33.85 -7.57
CA GLU A 175 31.38 -34.01 -6.81
C GLU A 175 31.71 -32.73 -6.05
N ILE A 176 31.70 -31.57 -6.71
CA ILE A 176 31.96 -30.27 -6.08
C ILE A 176 30.95 -29.99 -4.96
N PHE A 177 29.66 -30.21 -5.18
CA PHE A 177 28.64 -30.01 -4.16
C PHE A 177 28.80 -30.97 -2.97
N SER A 178 29.17 -32.23 -3.23
CA SER A 178 29.45 -33.22 -2.18
C SER A 178 30.65 -32.80 -1.33
N LEU A 179 31.72 -32.29 -1.96
CA LEU A 179 32.91 -31.80 -1.28
C LEU A 179 32.63 -30.52 -0.47
N LEU A 180 31.86 -29.58 -1.02
CA LEU A 180 31.47 -28.34 -0.36
C LEU A 180 30.54 -28.58 0.85
N SER A 181 29.58 -29.50 0.71
CA SER A 181 28.66 -29.87 1.80
C SER A 181 29.36 -30.66 2.91
N ALA A 182 30.33 -31.52 2.57
CA ALA A 182 31.13 -32.27 3.54
C ALA A 182 32.04 -31.35 4.38
N ASN A 183 32.65 -30.33 3.76
CA ASN A 183 33.58 -29.44 4.45
C ASN A 183 32.93 -28.27 5.21
N LYS A 184 31.61 -28.03 5.06
CA LYS A 184 30.88 -26.90 5.69
C LYS A 184 31.65 -25.58 5.65
N GLN A 185 32.29 -25.32 4.52
CA GLN A 185 33.32 -24.29 4.45
C GLN A 185 32.67 -22.91 4.28
N PRO A 186 32.98 -21.91 5.13
CA PRO A 186 32.75 -20.52 4.77
C PRO A 186 33.61 -20.20 3.55
N LEU A 187 32.96 -19.74 2.49
CA LEU A 187 33.57 -19.41 1.20
C LEU A 187 34.47 -18.19 1.37
N THR A 188 35.73 -18.35 1.80
CA THR A 188 36.87 -17.47 1.48
C THR A 188 38.16 -18.13 1.97
N ASP A 189 38.82 -18.89 1.10
CA ASP A 189 40.28 -18.88 1.06
C ASP A 189 40.65 -18.26 -0.30
N PRO A 190 41.46 -17.20 -0.34
CA PRO A 190 41.80 -16.54 -1.59
C PRO A 190 42.65 -17.49 -2.45
N VAL A 191 42.20 -17.68 -3.69
CA VAL A 191 42.78 -18.60 -4.68
C VAL A 191 44.21 -18.20 -5.09
N LEU A 192 44.65 -16.98 -4.76
CA LEU A 192 45.96 -16.46 -5.12
C LEU A 192 46.86 -16.25 -3.90
N THR A 193 48.13 -16.59 -4.06
CA THR A 193 49.17 -16.31 -3.07
C THR A 193 49.43 -14.80 -2.99
N PRO A 194 49.90 -14.24 -1.85
CA PRO A 194 50.10 -12.79 -1.69
C PRO A 194 51.11 -12.19 -2.69
N ALA A 195 51.99 -13.02 -3.25
CA ALA A 195 52.90 -12.64 -4.33
C ALA A 195 52.18 -12.54 -5.69
N GLU A 196 51.27 -13.47 -5.97
CA GLU A 196 50.45 -13.44 -7.19
C GLU A 196 49.41 -12.32 -7.13
N GLU A 197 48.79 -12.07 -5.98
CA GLU A 197 47.89 -10.92 -5.77
C GLU A 197 48.61 -9.58 -5.97
N ALA A 198 49.88 -9.47 -5.55
CA ALA A 198 50.71 -8.29 -5.79
C ALA A 198 51.07 -8.13 -7.27
N SER A 199 51.27 -9.23 -8.01
CA SER A 199 51.56 -9.23 -9.44
C SER A 199 50.33 -8.90 -10.30
N VAL A 200 49.14 -9.38 -9.92
CA VAL A 200 47.87 -9.04 -10.57
C VAL A 200 47.46 -7.60 -10.24
N LYS A 201 47.69 -7.14 -9.00
CA LYS A 201 47.56 -5.71 -8.63
C LYS A 201 48.53 -4.78 -9.35
N ALA A 202 49.63 -5.29 -9.88
CA ALA A 202 50.67 -4.49 -10.53
C ALA A 202 50.36 -4.10 -12.00
N MET A 203 49.10 -4.22 -12.42
CA MET A 203 48.45 -3.54 -13.57
C MET A 203 48.41 -4.32 -14.89
N SER A 204 47.25 -4.93 -15.18
CA SER A 204 46.77 -5.08 -16.55
C SER A 204 46.06 -3.78 -16.98
N LEU A 205 46.23 -3.35 -18.23
CA LEU A 205 45.56 -2.16 -18.77
C LEU A 205 44.02 -2.27 -18.69
N GLU A 206 43.52 -3.49 -18.70
CA GLU A 206 42.10 -3.81 -18.65
C GLU A 206 41.52 -3.64 -17.25
N GLU A 207 42.21 -4.12 -16.20
CA GLU A 207 41.78 -3.91 -14.82
C GLU A 207 41.85 -2.44 -14.39
N ALA A 208 42.87 -1.70 -14.85
CA ALA A 208 42.94 -0.26 -14.62
C ALA A 208 41.78 0.50 -15.28
N LYS A 209 41.36 0.08 -16.48
CA LYS A 209 40.17 0.62 -17.17
C LYS A 209 38.88 0.26 -16.44
N ILE A 210 38.74 -0.98 -15.95
CA ILE A 210 37.57 -1.45 -15.19
C ILE A 210 37.46 -0.68 -13.87
N ARG A 211 38.54 -0.59 -13.08
CA ARG A 211 38.59 0.20 -11.83
C ARG A 211 38.26 1.67 -12.08
N ARG A 212 38.76 2.26 -13.17
CA ARG A 212 38.43 3.64 -13.55
C ARG A 212 36.95 3.79 -13.89
N ALA A 213 36.38 2.85 -14.65
CA ALA A 213 34.96 2.85 -15.00
C ALA A 213 34.07 2.65 -13.76
N GLU A 214 34.46 1.77 -12.83
CA GLU A 214 33.79 1.55 -11.55
C GLU A 214 33.84 2.81 -10.67
N LEU A 215 35.01 3.46 -10.56
CA LEU A 215 35.15 4.71 -9.83
C LEU A 215 34.33 5.84 -10.45
N GLN A 216 34.26 5.92 -11.78
CA GLN A 216 33.41 6.88 -12.48
C GLN A 216 31.92 6.63 -12.20
N LYS A 217 31.49 5.36 -12.26
CA LYS A 217 30.11 4.96 -11.90
C LYS A 217 29.80 5.30 -10.44
N ALA A 218 30.70 5.00 -9.51
CA ALA A 218 30.53 5.30 -8.09
C ALA A 218 30.41 6.81 -7.83
N ARG A 219 31.28 7.63 -8.46
CA ARG A 219 31.20 9.10 -8.37
C ARG A 219 29.90 9.64 -8.94
N ALA A 220 29.44 9.11 -10.08
CA ALA A 220 28.17 9.51 -10.68
C ALA A 220 26.98 9.15 -9.78
N LEU A 221 26.96 7.94 -9.21
CA LEU A 221 25.92 7.51 -8.27
C LEU A 221 25.89 8.36 -7.00
N GLN A 222 27.04 8.67 -6.43
CA GLN A 222 27.15 9.59 -5.29
C GLN A 222 26.62 10.97 -5.64
N SER A 223 27.00 11.51 -6.80
CA SER A 223 26.50 12.80 -7.29
C SER A 223 24.99 12.82 -7.47
N TYR A 224 24.39 11.77 -8.05
CA TYR A 224 22.93 11.66 -8.17
C TYR A 224 22.23 11.57 -6.81
N TYR A 225 22.80 10.82 -5.88
CA TYR A 225 22.26 10.72 -4.53
C TYR A 225 22.31 12.07 -3.82
N GLU A 226 23.44 12.78 -3.91
CA GLU A 226 23.57 14.13 -3.37
C GLU A 226 22.60 15.11 -4.01
N ALA A 227 22.44 15.09 -5.34
CA ALA A 227 21.49 15.94 -6.04
C ALA A 227 20.04 15.64 -5.62
N LYS A 228 19.68 14.36 -5.48
CA LYS A 228 18.37 13.93 -4.95
C LYS A 228 18.18 14.40 -3.52
N ALA A 229 19.16 14.24 -2.64
CA ALA A 229 19.11 14.68 -1.25
C ALA A 229 18.99 16.21 -1.13
N ARG A 230 19.74 16.98 -1.95
CA ARG A 230 19.61 18.44 -2.06
C ARG A 230 18.20 18.82 -2.51
N ARG A 231 17.65 18.14 -3.53
CA ARG A 231 16.28 18.36 -4.01
C ARG A 231 15.23 18.05 -2.94
N GLU A 232 15.34 16.92 -2.27
CA GLU A 232 14.43 16.52 -1.18
C GLU A 232 14.50 17.51 0.00
N ARG A 233 15.69 17.96 0.37
CA ARG A 233 15.88 19.01 1.39
C ARG A 233 15.19 20.32 0.97
N LYS A 234 15.37 20.75 -0.28
CA LYS A 234 14.68 21.92 -0.87
C LYS A 234 13.16 21.73 -0.90
N ILE A 235 12.65 20.53 -1.24
CA ILE A 235 11.21 20.23 -1.25
C ILE A 235 10.65 20.32 0.17
N LYS A 236 11.32 19.73 1.15
CA LYS A 236 10.89 19.75 2.55
C LYS A 236 10.96 21.16 3.14
N SER A 237 11.98 21.96 2.81
CA SER A 237 12.05 23.37 3.25
C SER A 237 10.98 24.25 2.59
N LYS A 238 10.75 24.11 1.27
CA LYS A 238 9.68 24.83 0.56
C LYS A 238 8.29 24.46 1.09
N LYS A 239 8.02 23.17 1.26
CA LYS A 239 6.74 22.69 1.82
C LYS A 239 6.55 23.15 3.27
N TYR A 240 7.61 23.09 4.08
CA TYR A 240 7.60 23.61 5.45
C TYR A 240 7.28 25.10 5.47
N HIS A 241 7.96 25.93 4.70
CA HIS A 241 7.68 27.36 4.66
C HIS A 241 6.31 27.69 4.05
N LYS A 242 5.81 26.92 3.05
CA LYS A 242 4.44 27.09 2.54
C LYS A 242 3.41 26.83 3.65
N VAL A 243 3.59 25.76 4.43
CA VAL A 243 2.71 25.43 5.56
C VAL A 243 2.86 26.43 6.70
N GLN A 244 4.09 26.82 7.05
CA GLN A 244 4.40 27.80 8.10
C GLN A 244 3.81 29.17 7.77
N ASN A 245 3.98 29.66 6.54
CA ASN A 245 3.42 30.93 6.10
C ASN A 245 1.89 30.88 6.02
N LYS A 246 1.29 29.73 5.66
CA LYS A 246 -0.16 29.52 5.74
C LYS A 246 -0.66 29.52 7.18
N ALA A 247 0.08 28.92 8.11
CA ALA A 247 -0.24 28.93 9.55
C ALA A 247 -0.16 30.35 10.12
N LYS A 248 0.93 31.07 9.88
CA LYS A 248 1.10 32.48 10.30
C LYS A 248 0.00 33.38 9.76
N ARG A 249 -0.37 33.25 8.47
CA ARG A 249 -1.51 33.97 7.88
C ARG A 249 -2.83 33.65 8.59
N LYS A 250 -3.07 32.37 8.90
CA LYS A 250 -4.27 31.94 9.63
C LYS A 250 -4.30 32.47 11.07
N GLU A 251 -3.15 32.52 11.75
CA GLU A 251 -3.01 33.12 13.08
C GLU A 251 -3.27 34.62 13.05
N PHE A 252 -2.71 35.32 12.05
CA PHE A 252 -2.95 36.75 11.85
C PHE A 252 -4.44 37.04 11.63
N LEU A 253 -5.11 36.27 10.76
CA LEU A 253 -6.56 36.43 10.53
C LEU A 253 -7.38 36.17 11.80
N LYS A 254 -7.03 35.16 12.60
CA LYS A 254 -7.70 34.89 13.87
C LYS A 254 -7.54 36.04 14.87
N HIS A 255 -6.32 36.56 15.04
CA HIS A 255 -6.09 37.71 15.89
C HIS A 255 -6.83 38.95 15.39
N PHE A 256 -6.88 39.16 14.08
CA PHE A 256 -7.67 40.23 13.49
C PHE A 256 -9.18 40.04 13.78
N ASP A 257 -9.72 38.84 13.61
CA ASP A 257 -11.11 38.52 13.94
C ASP A 257 -11.41 38.71 15.45
N GLU A 258 -10.46 38.37 16.33
CA GLU A 258 -10.56 38.61 17.77
C GLU A 258 -10.57 40.11 18.09
N MET A 259 -9.69 40.90 17.47
CA MET A 259 -9.68 42.36 17.62
C MET A 259 -10.99 42.99 17.11
N VAL A 260 -11.54 42.51 15.99
CA VAL A 260 -12.84 42.99 15.46
C VAL A 260 -13.98 42.67 16.42
N LYS A 261 -13.97 41.50 17.07
CA LYS A 261 -15.00 41.09 18.03
C LYS A 261 -14.93 41.85 19.35
N LEU A 262 -13.73 42.15 19.83
CA LEU A 262 -13.53 42.88 21.08
C LEU A 262 -13.78 44.37 20.87
N ASP A 263 -13.11 44.98 19.89
CA ASP A 263 -13.15 46.43 19.62
C ASP A 263 -13.04 46.75 18.12
N PRO A 264 -14.16 46.98 17.42
CA PRO A 264 -14.14 47.22 15.97
C PRO A 264 -13.40 48.51 15.58
N ALA A 265 -13.34 49.52 16.46
CA ALA A 265 -12.61 50.75 16.22
C ALA A 265 -11.08 50.52 16.18
N VAL A 266 -10.57 49.69 17.09
CA VAL A 266 -9.14 49.37 17.18
C VAL A 266 -8.70 48.55 15.96
N ALA A 267 -9.53 47.61 15.49
CA ALA A 267 -9.25 46.83 14.30
C ALA A 267 -9.17 47.70 13.02
N LEU A 268 -10.03 48.72 12.89
CA LEU A 268 -9.98 49.68 11.78
C LEU A 268 -8.73 50.56 11.81
N GLU A 269 -8.32 51.02 13.00
CA GLU A 269 -7.08 51.77 13.16
C GLU A 269 -5.85 50.95 12.76
N GLU A 270 -5.80 49.67 13.15
CA GLU A 270 -4.68 48.79 12.81
C GLU A 270 -4.61 48.51 11.30
N LEU A 271 -5.77 48.32 10.64
CA LEU A 271 -5.85 48.24 9.18
C LEU A 271 -5.31 49.52 8.53
N ASN A 272 -5.76 50.68 8.99
CA ASN A 272 -5.32 51.97 8.46
C ASN A 272 -3.81 52.20 8.65
N LYS A 273 -3.23 51.80 9.78
CA LYS A 273 -1.77 51.87 10.00
C LYS A 273 -1.01 51.01 8.99
N MET A 274 -1.49 49.79 8.71
CA MET A 274 -0.86 48.91 7.72
C MET A 274 -0.93 49.48 6.29
N GLU A 275 -2.08 50.02 5.87
CA GLU A 275 -2.21 50.66 4.55
C GLU A 275 -1.41 51.97 4.44
N LEU A 276 -1.32 52.77 5.51
CA LEU A 276 -0.45 53.95 5.55
C LEU A 276 1.03 53.57 5.42
N ALA A 277 1.48 52.53 6.13
CA ALA A 277 2.84 52.01 6.01
C ALA A 277 3.13 51.51 4.58
N ARG A 278 2.15 50.85 3.95
CA ARG A 278 2.21 50.41 2.56
C ARG A 278 2.28 51.56 1.57
N MET A 279 1.46 52.60 1.75
CA MET A 279 1.51 53.83 0.94
C MET A 279 2.85 54.53 1.09
N GLN A 280 3.35 54.67 2.33
CA GLN A 280 4.64 55.29 2.60
C GLN A 280 5.80 54.51 1.97
N GLU A 281 5.77 53.17 2.01
CA GLU A 281 6.80 52.34 1.38
C GLU A 281 6.74 52.43 -0.15
N ARG A 282 5.54 52.42 -0.74
CA ARG A 282 5.37 52.60 -2.20
C ARG A 282 5.78 53.98 -2.68
N MET A 283 5.50 55.03 -1.91
CA MET A 283 5.92 56.40 -2.26
C MET A 283 7.42 56.62 -2.05
N SER A 284 7.98 56.10 -0.97
CA SER A 284 9.38 56.38 -0.61
C SER A 284 10.39 55.39 -1.20
N LEU A 285 9.95 54.20 -1.63
CA LEU A 285 10.77 53.13 -2.21
C LEU A 285 12.02 52.80 -1.37
N LYS A 286 11.95 52.99 -0.05
CA LYS A 286 13.11 52.94 0.87
C LYS A 286 13.73 51.56 0.98
N HIS A 287 12.92 50.52 1.05
CA HIS A 287 13.37 49.13 1.19
C HIS A 287 13.50 48.42 -0.16
N GLN A 288 13.46 49.16 -1.27
CA GLN A 288 13.82 48.65 -2.59
C GLN A 288 15.35 48.61 -2.77
N ASN A 289 15.83 47.73 -3.65
CA ASN A 289 17.26 47.57 -3.97
C ASN A 289 17.86 48.74 -4.80
N SER A 290 17.24 49.93 -4.76
CA SER A 290 17.66 51.10 -5.53
C SER A 290 18.71 51.96 -4.79
N SER A 291 18.76 51.86 -3.46
CA SER A 291 19.65 52.69 -2.62
C SER A 291 21.13 52.36 -2.83
N LYS A 292 22.02 53.35 -2.63
CA LYS A 292 23.47 53.15 -2.73
C LYS A 292 23.98 52.08 -1.75
N TRP A 293 23.36 51.99 -0.58
CA TRP A 293 23.66 50.96 0.43
C TRP A 293 23.28 49.56 -0.08
N ALA A 294 22.08 49.39 -0.63
CA ALA A 294 21.62 48.11 -1.15
C ALA A 294 22.49 47.65 -2.33
N LYS A 295 22.80 48.55 -3.28
CA LYS A 295 23.71 48.26 -4.41
C LYS A 295 25.11 47.82 -3.94
N SER A 296 25.65 48.47 -2.92
CA SER A 296 26.94 48.08 -2.32
C SER A 296 26.86 46.69 -1.68
N LYS A 297 25.81 46.44 -0.87
CA LYS A 297 25.60 45.14 -0.21
C LYS A 297 25.33 44.01 -1.19
N VAL A 298 24.70 44.26 -2.35
CA VAL A 298 24.55 43.26 -3.44
C VAL A 298 25.91 42.81 -3.98
N ILE A 299 26.84 43.74 -4.18
CA ILE A 299 28.20 43.41 -4.64
C ILE A 299 28.93 42.59 -3.58
N MET A 300 28.81 42.98 -2.31
CA MET A 300 29.43 42.29 -1.18
C MET A 300 28.77 40.94 -0.84
N ALA A 301 27.48 40.76 -1.12
CA ALA A 301 26.74 39.52 -0.85
C ALA A 301 27.26 38.30 -1.63
N LYS A 302 28.10 38.52 -2.64
CA LYS A 302 28.84 37.43 -3.33
C LYS A 302 29.87 36.79 -2.40
N TYR A 303 30.50 37.58 -1.54
CA TYR A 303 31.66 37.17 -0.73
C TYR A 303 31.35 37.10 0.77
N ASP A 304 30.34 37.84 1.24
CA ASP A 304 29.99 37.96 2.66
C ASP A 304 28.55 37.48 2.92
N GLU A 305 28.41 36.58 3.89
CA GLU A 305 27.11 36.03 4.32
C GLU A 305 26.29 37.07 5.10
N GLU A 306 26.93 37.96 5.84
CA GLU A 306 26.23 39.01 6.60
C GLU A 306 25.60 40.03 5.64
N ALA A 307 26.32 40.40 4.58
CA ALA A 307 25.77 41.22 3.51
C ALA A 307 24.56 40.57 2.83
N ARG A 308 24.57 39.24 2.64
CA ARG A 308 23.44 38.48 2.08
C ARG A 308 22.23 38.47 3.00
N LYS A 309 22.44 38.25 4.30
CA LYS A 309 21.38 38.31 5.33
C LYS A 309 20.75 39.71 5.42
N ALA A 310 21.57 40.76 5.42
CA ALA A 310 21.10 42.14 5.47
C ALA A 310 20.25 42.51 4.23
N MET A 311 20.66 42.05 3.04
CA MET A 311 19.86 42.20 1.82
C MET A 311 18.52 41.45 1.89
N GLN A 312 18.54 40.22 2.42
CA GLN A 312 17.33 39.44 2.60
C GLN A 312 16.37 40.12 3.58
N GLN A 313 16.87 40.62 4.71
CA GLN A 313 16.07 41.36 5.69
C GLN A 313 15.45 42.62 5.09
N GLN A 314 16.20 43.37 4.26
CA GLN A 314 15.64 44.54 3.57
C GLN A 314 14.49 44.15 2.63
N LEU A 315 14.63 43.06 1.87
CA LEU A 315 13.58 42.55 0.98
C LEU A 315 12.38 41.98 1.76
N GLU A 316 12.62 41.34 2.90
CA GLU A 316 11.56 40.88 3.81
C GLU A 316 10.77 42.06 4.36
N MET A 317 11.43 43.11 4.84
CA MET A 317 10.79 44.36 5.27
C MET A 317 9.97 45.00 4.14
N ASN A 318 10.49 45.01 2.91
CA ASN A 318 9.73 45.51 1.77
C ASN A 318 8.47 44.66 1.50
N LYS A 319 8.59 43.33 1.55
CA LYS A 319 7.44 42.43 1.39
C LYS A 319 6.41 42.62 2.49
N GLU A 320 6.83 42.74 3.75
CA GLU A 320 5.93 42.94 4.89
C GLU A 320 5.17 44.27 4.78
N LEU A 321 5.86 45.35 4.41
CA LEU A 321 5.25 46.67 4.26
C LEU A 321 4.37 46.79 3.01
N THR A 322 4.66 46.04 1.94
CA THR A 322 3.92 46.16 0.66
C THR A 322 2.80 45.14 0.48
N GLN A 323 2.75 44.10 1.32
CA GLN A 323 1.70 43.09 1.35
C GLN A 323 0.34 43.73 1.65
N LYS A 324 -0.64 43.47 0.78
CA LYS A 324 -2.04 43.83 1.05
C LYS A 324 -2.64 42.75 1.93
N LEU A 325 -3.38 43.14 2.96
CA LEU A 325 -4.19 42.19 3.71
C LEU A 325 -5.34 41.69 2.84
N ILE A 326 -5.33 40.38 2.58
CA ILE A 326 -6.45 39.68 1.92
C ILE A 326 -7.53 39.48 2.99
N THR A 327 -8.53 40.35 2.98
CA THR A 327 -9.80 40.15 3.69
C THR A 327 -10.66 39.14 2.91
N PRO A 328 -11.59 38.40 3.54
CA PRO A 328 -12.34 37.31 2.89
C PRO A 328 -13.27 37.78 1.75
N LEU A 329 -13.39 39.10 1.54
CA LEU A 329 -14.12 39.70 0.43
C LEU A 329 -13.30 39.77 -0.88
N ASN A 330 -11.99 39.50 -0.82
CA ASN A 330 -11.06 39.63 -1.96
C ASN A 330 -10.40 38.30 -2.34
N ASP A 331 -11.04 37.18 -1.98
CA ASP A 331 -10.59 35.80 -2.20
C ASP A 331 -10.92 35.38 -3.65
N ASN A 332 -10.17 35.91 -4.61
CA ASN A 332 -10.04 35.29 -5.93
C ASN A 332 -8.65 34.64 -5.98
N ASP A 333 -8.67 33.31 -6.12
CA ASP A 333 -7.55 32.36 -6.09
C ASP A 333 -6.44 32.62 -7.15
N ASP A 334 -5.69 33.72 -7.07
CA ASP A 334 -4.67 34.06 -8.10
C ASP A 334 -3.35 34.62 -7.54
N ASP A 335 -2.79 34.00 -6.48
CA ASP A 335 -1.41 34.26 -6.03
C ASP A 335 -0.51 33.01 -6.13
N GLU A 336 -0.66 32.25 -7.22
CA GLU A 336 0.32 31.22 -7.68
C GLU A 336 1.33 31.80 -8.70
N GLY A 337 1.60 33.12 -8.67
CA GLY A 337 2.33 33.81 -9.74
C GLY A 337 3.80 34.21 -9.50
N ASP A 338 4.23 34.49 -8.25
CA ASP A 338 5.45 35.29 -8.04
C ASP A 338 6.61 34.57 -7.33
N LEU A 339 6.85 33.32 -7.74
CA LEU A 339 8.10 32.63 -7.45
C LEU A 339 9.02 32.73 -8.67
N LEU A 340 9.61 33.91 -8.87
CA LEU A 340 10.83 34.02 -9.68
C LEU A 340 11.81 32.95 -9.17
N PRO A 341 12.13 31.94 -10.00
CA PRO A 341 12.99 30.86 -9.55
C PRO A 341 14.39 31.45 -9.27
N ASP A 342 14.91 31.28 -8.06
CA ASP A 342 16.30 31.58 -7.64
C ASP A 342 17.35 30.73 -8.38
N PHE A 343 17.02 30.24 -9.58
CA PHE A 343 17.87 29.41 -10.44
C PHE A 343 18.74 30.25 -11.38
N VAL A 344 18.56 31.58 -11.42
CA VAL A 344 19.34 32.45 -12.32
C VAL A 344 20.80 32.62 -11.86
N ASN A 345 21.20 32.02 -10.72
CA ASN A 345 22.56 32.14 -10.21
C ASN A 345 23.27 30.80 -9.92
N ASP A 346 22.64 29.65 -10.19
CA ASP A 346 23.36 28.37 -10.28
C ASP A 346 23.66 28.15 -11.76
N ALA A 347 24.91 28.35 -12.16
CA ALA A 347 25.38 27.98 -13.49
C ALA A 347 25.20 26.46 -13.65
N VAL A 348 24.15 26.06 -14.38
CA VAL A 348 23.95 24.68 -14.77
C VAL A 348 25.06 24.36 -15.77
N ASP A 349 26.07 23.61 -15.33
CA ASP A 349 27.06 23.03 -16.24
C ASP A 349 26.29 22.19 -17.27
N GLY A 350 26.25 22.67 -18.51
CA GLY A 350 25.54 22.05 -19.65
C GLY A 350 26.18 20.75 -20.10
N ARG A 351 26.18 19.73 -19.23
CA ARG A 351 26.64 18.36 -19.51
C ARG A 351 25.53 17.34 -19.32
N ASP A 352 24.30 17.70 -19.67
CA ASP A 352 23.28 16.68 -19.92
C ASP A 352 23.56 16.03 -21.28
N ALA A 353 24.03 14.78 -21.25
CA ALA A 353 24.38 14.02 -22.45
C ALA A 353 23.15 13.67 -23.31
N SER A 354 21.93 13.86 -22.78
CA SER A 354 20.69 13.41 -23.41
C SER A 354 19.96 14.47 -24.25
N ASN A 355 20.41 15.74 -24.28
CA ASN A 355 19.74 16.79 -25.03
C ASN A 355 20.68 17.51 -26.03
N PRO A 356 20.61 17.20 -27.34
CA PRO A 356 21.51 17.77 -28.35
C PRO A 356 21.26 19.27 -28.62
N TRP A 357 20.06 19.82 -28.34
CA TRP A 357 19.74 21.23 -28.57
C TRP A 357 20.32 22.19 -27.51
N MET A 358 20.78 21.68 -26.37
CA MET A 358 21.45 22.46 -25.33
C MET A 358 22.94 22.69 -25.62
N LYS A 359 23.49 22.04 -26.65
CA LYS A 359 24.86 22.25 -27.09
C LYS A 359 24.87 23.38 -28.10
N GLY A 360 24.81 24.61 -27.60
CA GLY A 360 25.08 25.80 -28.42
C GLY A 360 26.52 25.75 -28.95
N LYS A 361 26.74 25.04 -30.06
CA LYS A 361 27.90 25.23 -30.92
C LYS A 361 27.50 26.24 -31.98
N LEU A 362 27.81 27.51 -31.74
CA LEU A 362 27.92 28.48 -32.83
C LEU A 362 29.06 27.99 -33.73
N THR A 363 28.68 27.53 -34.92
CA THR A 363 29.47 27.42 -36.16
C THR A 363 30.99 27.52 -35.99
N ALA A 364 31.65 26.37 -35.95
CA ALA A 364 33.11 26.24 -36.14
C ALA A 364 33.50 26.20 -37.64
N GLU A 365 32.62 26.67 -38.53
CA GLU A 365 32.88 26.74 -39.98
C GLU A 365 33.43 28.13 -40.42
N LEU A 366 33.67 29.05 -39.49
CA LEU A 366 34.26 30.37 -39.76
C LEU A 366 35.73 30.50 -39.35
N SER A 367 36.34 29.48 -38.74
CA SER A 367 37.76 29.52 -38.38
C SER A 367 38.69 29.03 -39.50
N ASP A 368 38.17 28.20 -40.41
CA ASP A 368 38.99 27.59 -41.46
C ASP A 368 39.16 28.54 -42.66
N THR A 369 38.24 29.50 -42.83
CA THR A 369 38.34 30.55 -43.87
C THR A 369 39.27 31.70 -43.49
N VAL A 370 39.57 31.88 -42.20
CA VAL A 370 40.48 32.93 -41.72
C VAL A 370 41.93 32.48 -41.79
N THR A 371 42.22 31.17 -41.70
CA THR A 371 43.57 30.65 -41.88
C THR A 371 44.00 30.60 -43.33
N GLU A 372 43.08 30.33 -44.27
CA GLU A 372 43.37 30.39 -45.71
C GLU A 372 43.57 31.84 -46.21
N ALA A 373 42.79 32.80 -45.69
CA ALA A 373 42.96 34.21 -46.03
C ALA A 373 44.25 34.83 -45.44
N ALA A 374 44.72 34.34 -44.29
CA ALA A 374 45.99 34.78 -43.71
C ALA A 374 47.22 34.20 -44.44
N GLN A 375 47.09 33.06 -45.11
CA GLN A 375 48.16 32.46 -45.90
C GLN A 375 48.30 33.10 -47.28
N ALA A 376 47.20 33.55 -47.90
CA ALA A 376 47.22 34.27 -49.17
C ALA A 376 47.83 35.68 -49.07
N VAL A 377 47.69 36.36 -47.92
CA VAL A 377 48.28 37.70 -47.70
C VAL A 377 49.79 37.63 -47.44
N CYS A 378 50.32 36.51 -46.96
CA CYS A 378 51.77 36.34 -46.79
C CYS A 378 52.50 36.00 -48.10
N GLU A 379 51.84 35.41 -49.10
CA GLU A 379 52.46 35.12 -50.41
C GLU A 379 52.50 36.38 -51.31
N GLU A 380 51.54 37.31 -51.19
CA GLU A 380 51.57 38.57 -51.95
C GLU A 380 52.60 39.60 -51.42
N GLU A 381 53.00 39.53 -50.14
CA GLU A 381 54.05 40.40 -49.59
C GLU A 381 55.48 39.94 -49.95
N GLU A 382 55.69 38.66 -50.24
CA GLU A 382 56.98 38.16 -50.76
C GLU A 382 57.14 38.47 -52.26
N GLU A 383 56.06 38.50 -53.05
CA GLU A 383 56.13 38.84 -54.48
C GLU A 383 56.30 40.36 -54.71
N CYS A 384 55.83 41.21 -53.79
CA CYS A 384 56.08 42.67 -53.85
C CYS A 384 57.51 43.08 -53.46
N GLN A 385 58.24 42.30 -52.64
CA GLN A 385 59.62 42.63 -52.26
C GLN A 385 60.66 42.26 -53.33
N VAL A 386 60.33 41.38 -54.28
CA VAL A 386 61.26 40.99 -55.35
C VAL A 386 61.29 42.02 -56.48
N VAL A 387 60.25 42.85 -56.64
CA VAL A 387 60.16 43.83 -57.75
C VAL A 387 60.83 45.18 -57.42
N GLU A 388 61.10 45.52 -56.16
CA GLU A 388 61.77 46.78 -55.78
C GLU A 388 63.31 46.71 -55.73
N THR A 389 63.94 45.62 -56.21
CA THR A 389 65.42 45.48 -56.22
C THR A 389 66.06 45.42 -57.60
N GLU A 390 65.30 45.65 -58.68
CA GLU A 390 65.84 45.79 -60.04
C GLU A 390 65.32 47.06 -60.73
N GLU A 391 65.82 48.24 -60.33
CA GLU A 391 66.02 49.43 -61.19
C GLU A 391 67.23 50.26 -60.69
#